data_AF-A0A5C2FLP0-F1
#
_entry.id   AF-A0A5C2FLP0-F1
#
_cell.length_a   1.000
_cell.length_b   1.000
_cell.length_c   1.000
_cell.angle_alpha   90.00
_cell.angle_beta   90.00
_cell.angle_gamma   90.00
#
_symmetry.space_group_name_H-M   'P 1'
#
loop_
_entity.id
_entity.type
_entity.pdbx_description
1 polymer ?
#
loop_
_entity_poly.entity_id
_entity_poly.type
_entity_poly.pdbx_seq_one_letter_code
_entity_poly.pdbx_strand_id
1 'polypeptide(L)'
;MSRRELITRIQTERAYAGHRPSCITDDYPLRRPNLGAVKPGLLVREPGQSVYWCRQAKPLESAAALGQVNQNYLWNLPETMQAGDLILTALESTPALVASLEIASSEEPGKLTFTALATFTDPISVADIESMIGEKLPRRSRYLDDPLADKILDGIRELLQRPRPIFVTAGACSPSKPAKANRVLGVAAILQRSAPGQPLACEICERDISARPQIHLPQAHQDGLRWEIQDHVDELVLLCGDCHQMAHQPTLQQLRNYAKPACPACGERNPRKVIWGMPSFGPDDDEFVTAGCMMPFGPPSQWECRACETQYLVAEFDDRPHQAWAIYGQNLQR
;
A
#
# COMPACT_ATOMS: atom_id res chain seq x y z
N MET A 1 -9.58 -24.33 37.46
CA MET A 1 -10.20 -23.88 36.20
C MET A 1 -9.65 -24.72 35.07
N SER A 2 -10.50 -25.50 34.41
CA SER A 2 -10.10 -26.42 33.35
C SER A 2 -9.83 -25.67 32.04
N ARG A 3 -8.98 -26.25 31.17
CA ARG A 3 -8.73 -25.72 29.82
C ARG A 3 -10.02 -25.47 29.02
N ARG A 4 -11.05 -26.30 29.26
CA ARG A 4 -12.37 -26.18 28.64
C ARG A 4 -13.12 -24.96 29.14
N GLU A 5 -13.07 -24.68 30.44
CA GLU A 5 -13.66 -23.47 31.05
C GLU A 5 -12.98 -22.19 30.55
N LEU A 6 -11.66 -22.20 30.36
CA LEU A 6 -10.91 -21.07 29.80
C LEU A 6 -11.32 -20.79 28.34
N ILE A 7 -11.43 -21.83 27.51
CA ILE A 7 -11.85 -21.70 26.10
C ILE A 7 -13.29 -21.19 26.01
N THR A 8 -14.20 -21.74 26.81
CA THR A 8 -15.59 -21.27 26.84
C THR A 8 -15.64 -19.81 27.27
N ARG A 9 -14.92 -19.42 28.32
CA ARG A 9 -14.91 -18.03 28.79
C ARG A 9 -14.38 -17.04 27.75
N ILE A 10 -13.31 -17.39 27.03
CA ILE A 10 -12.78 -16.57 25.92
C ILE A 10 -13.81 -16.45 24.78
N GLN A 11 -14.55 -17.52 24.50
CA GLN A 11 -15.61 -17.51 23.48
C GLN A 11 -16.82 -16.67 23.91
N THR A 12 -17.22 -16.74 25.19
CA THR A 12 -18.34 -15.94 25.72
C THR A 12 -17.95 -14.46 25.84
N GLU A 13 -16.74 -14.13 26.30
CA GLU A 13 -16.26 -12.74 26.38
C GLU A 13 -16.13 -12.12 24.98
N ARG A 14 -15.75 -12.89 23.94
CA ARG A 14 -15.80 -12.46 22.54
C ARG A 14 -17.22 -12.27 22.00
N ALA A 15 -18.19 -13.07 22.45
CA ALA A 15 -19.59 -12.91 22.05
C ALA A 15 -20.25 -11.66 22.67
N TYR A 16 -19.82 -11.25 23.88
CA TYR A 16 -20.31 -10.03 24.53
C TYR A 16 -19.63 -8.74 24.05
N ALA A 17 -18.43 -8.82 23.47
CA ALA A 17 -17.76 -7.68 22.82
C ALA A 17 -18.42 -7.29 21.48
N GLY A 18 -19.36 -8.09 20.97
CA GLY A 18 -20.16 -7.81 19.78
C GLY A 18 -21.32 -6.85 20.01
N HIS A 19 -21.12 -5.76 20.76
CA HIS A 19 -22.05 -4.63 20.70
C HIS A 19 -22.04 -4.13 19.26
N ARG A 20 -23.04 -4.55 18.47
CA ARG A 20 -23.37 -3.93 17.20
C ARG A 20 -23.56 -2.44 17.52
N PRO A 21 -22.78 -1.52 16.92
CA PRO A 21 -23.03 -0.12 17.08
C PRO A 21 -24.47 0.13 16.62
N SER A 22 -25.32 0.56 17.56
CA SER A 22 -26.63 1.09 17.25
C SER A 22 -26.45 2.22 16.23
N CYS A 23 -27.33 2.22 15.23
CA CYS A 23 -27.38 3.11 14.07
C CYS A 23 -27.69 4.58 14.41
N ILE A 24 -26.94 5.17 15.34
CA ILE A 24 -26.94 6.61 15.60
C ILE A 24 -25.77 7.17 14.81
N THR A 25 -26.04 7.59 13.58
CA THR A 25 -25.04 8.14 12.63
C THR A 25 -24.59 9.55 12.99
N ASP A 26 -25.39 10.30 13.75
CA ASP A 26 -25.16 11.74 13.98
C ASP A 26 -24.14 12.02 15.10
N ASP A 27 -23.86 11.05 15.97
CA ASP A 27 -22.96 11.20 17.13
C ASP A 27 -21.63 10.43 16.99
N TYR A 28 -21.32 9.87 15.82
CA TYR A 28 -20.08 9.10 15.66
C TYR A 28 -18.86 10.03 15.58
N PRO A 29 -17.88 9.94 16.51
CA PRO A 29 -16.70 10.79 16.48
C PRO A 29 -15.79 10.38 15.31
N LEU A 30 -15.79 11.18 14.24
CA LEU A 30 -14.95 10.91 13.08
C LEU A 30 -13.47 11.04 13.44
N ARG A 31 -12.74 9.94 13.33
CA ARG A 31 -11.28 9.93 13.35
C ARG A 31 -10.80 10.16 11.93
N ARG A 32 -10.01 11.21 11.73
CA ARG A 32 -9.45 11.60 10.43
C ARG A 32 -7.99 12.02 10.64
N PRO A 33 -7.03 11.52 9.86
CA PRO A 33 -5.60 11.75 10.08
C PRO A 33 -5.11 13.19 9.78
N ASN A 34 -6.01 14.14 9.52
CA ASN A 34 -5.74 15.37 8.78
C ASN A 34 -4.65 16.30 9.37
N LEU A 35 -3.60 16.58 8.57
CA LEU A 35 -2.71 17.75 8.73
C LEU A 35 -2.35 18.32 7.34
N GLY A 36 -3.35 18.82 6.63
CA GLY A 36 -3.12 19.54 5.38
C GLY A 36 -4.44 19.97 4.76
N ALA A 37 -5.17 20.86 5.42
CA ALA A 37 -6.38 21.44 4.86
C ALA A 37 -6.08 21.95 3.44
N VAL A 38 -6.68 21.31 2.44
CA VAL A 38 -6.71 21.82 1.07
C VAL A 38 -7.10 23.29 1.16
N LYS A 39 -6.25 24.20 0.67
CA LYS A 39 -6.54 25.63 0.75
C LYS A 39 -7.92 25.84 0.12
N PRO A 40 -8.90 26.45 0.82
CA PRO A 40 -10.28 26.54 0.34
C PRO A 40 -10.43 27.14 -1.06
N GLY A 41 -9.50 27.99 -1.48
CA GLY A 41 -9.47 28.59 -2.83
C GLY A 41 -9.08 27.63 -3.96
N LEU A 42 -8.52 26.45 -3.67
CA LEU A 42 -8.13 25.45 -4.69
C LEU A 42 -9.33 24.70 -5.29
N LEU A 43 -10.51 24.82 -4.67
CA LEU A 43 -11.75 24.20 -5.13
C LEU A 43 -12.67 25.21 -5.84
N VAL A 44 -12.17 26.41 -6.14
CA VAL A 44 -12.89 27.41 -6.95
C VAL A 44 -12.21 27.45 -8.31
N ARG A 45 -13.00 27.36 -9.38
CA ARG A 45 -12.51 27.48 -10.74
C ARG A 45 -12.26 28.94 -11.10
N GLU A 46 -11.18 29.18 -11.81
CA GLU A 46 -10.99 30.41 -12.54
C GLU A 46 -11.87 30.43 -13.80
N PRO A 47 -12.33 31.61 -14.27
CA PRO A 47 -13.12 31.72 -15.49
C PRO A 47 -12.44 31.03 -16.68
N GLY A 48 -13.16 30.13 -17.35
CA GLY A 48 -12.68 29.42 -18.54
C GLY A 48 -11.92 28.11 -18.27
N GLN A 49 -11.67 27.72 -17.03
CA GLN A 49 -11.11 26.40 -16.72
C GLN A 49 -12.16 25.30 -16.88
N SER A 50 -11.90 24.25 -17.65
CA SER A 50 -12.80 23.08 -17.72
C SER A 50 -12.44 22.03 -16.66
N VAL A 51 -13.43 21.26 -16.21
CA VAL A 51 -13.20 20.13 -15.29
C VAL A 51 -13.37 18.81 -16.02
N TYR A 52 -12.30 18.02 -16.03
CA TYR A 52 -12.29 16.65 -16.49
C TYR A 52 -12.51 15.69 -15.31
N TRP A 53 -13.60 14.94 -15.36
CA TRP A 53 -13.85 13.83 -14.44
C TRP A 53 -13.05 12.61 -14.88
N CYS A 54 -12.05 12.21 -14.10
CA CYS A 54 -11.18 11.08 -14.38
C CYS A 54 -11.53 9.89 -13.49
N ARG A 55 -12.08 8.80 -14.06
CA ARG A 55 -12.34 7.55 -13.33
C ARG A 55 -11.24 6.53 -13.59
N GLN A 56 -10.76 5.92 -12.51
CA GLN A 56 -9.70 4.91 -12.56
C GLN A 56 -10.18 3.53 -12.10
N ALA A 57 -10.16 2.57 -13.03
CA ALA A 57 -10.63 1.20 -12.80
C ALA A 57 -9.70 0.35 -11.93
N LYS A 58 -8.44 0.79 -11.76
CA LYS A 58 -7.40 0.10 -10.98
C LYS A 58 -7.08 0.87 -9.68
N PRO A 59 -8.01 0.92 -8.73
CA PRO A 59 -7.98 1.90 -7.64
C PRO A 59 -6.71 1.84 -6.77
N LEU A 60 -6.15 0.66 -6.50
CA LEU A 60 -4.94 0.53 -5.67
C LEU A 60 -3.67 1.01 -6.39
N GLU A 61 -3.50 0.61 -7.66
CA GLU A 61 -2.37 1.08 -8.48
C GLU A 61 -2.44 2.59 -8.70
N SER A 62 -3.64 3.13 -8.94
CA SER A 62 -3.84 4.57 -9.12
C SER A 62 -3.63 5.34 -7.81
N ALA A 63 -4.06 4.82 -6.65
CA ALA A 63 -3.78 5.45 -5.36
C ALA A 63 -2.28 5.52 -5.07
N ALA A 64 -1.53 4.46 -5.36
CA ALA A 64 -0.08 4.45 -5.19
C ALA A 64 0.61 5.44 -6.14
N ALA A 65 0.16 5.51 -7.40
CA ALA A 65 0.66 6.46 -8.38
C ALA A 65 0.42 7.93 -7.96
N LEU A 66 -0.76 8.27 -7.43
CA LEU A 66 -1.05 9.60 -6.90
C LEU A 66 -0.17 9.93 -5.69
N GLY A 67 -0.07 9.02 -4.74
CA GLY A 67 0.71 9.23 -3.52
C GLY A 67 2.20 9.47 -3.77
N GLN A 68 2.73 8.89 -4.84
CA GLN A 68 4.15 8.99 -5.23
C GLN A 68 4.43 10.10 -6.24
N VAL A 69 3.40 10.70 -6.83
CA VAL A 69 3.53 11.60 -7.98
C VAL A 69 4.23 10.89 -9.16
N ASN A 70 3.79 9.67 -9.46
CA ASN A 70 4.38 8.85 -10.52
C ASN A 70 3.99 9.38 -11.92
N GLN A 71 4.91 10.10 -12.56
CA GLN A 71 4.72 10.69 -13.88
C GLN A 71 4.56 9.65 -15.02
N ASN A 72 4.97 8.40 -14.79
CA ASN A 72 4.89 7.32 -15.80
C ASN A 72 3.58 6.53 -15.72
N TYR A 73 2.70 6.85 -14.77
CA TYR A 73 1.42 6.16 -14.65
C TYR A 73 0.48 6.56 -15.80
N LEU A 74 -0.14 5.56 -16.44
CA LEU A 74 -1.06 5.78 -17.55
C LEU A 74 -2.43 6.21 -17.02
N TRP A 75 -2.63 7.52 -16.95
CA TRP A 75 -3.92 8.13 -16.63
C TRP A 75 -4.90 8.02 -17.79
N ASN A 76 -6.20 7.92 -17.48
CA ASN A 76 -7.27 7.90 -18.48
C ASN A 76 -7.66 9.33 -18.85
N LEU A 77 -6.73 10.04 -19.50
CA LEU A 77 -6.87 11.44 -19.91
C LEU A 77 -7.14 11.53 -21.42
N PRO A 78 -7.92 12.50 -21.89
CA PRO A 78 -8.20 12.69 -23.30
C PRO A 78 -7.05 13.42 -24.00
N GLU A 79 -6.82 13.13 -25.28
CA GLU A 79 -5.85 13.87 -26.10
C GLU A 79 -6.22 15.35 -26.29
N THR A 80 -7.49 15.70 -26.10
CA THR A 80 -8.00 17.07 -26.25
C THR A 80 -7.69 17.97 -25.05
N MET A 81 -7.02 17.46 -24.01
CA MET A 81 -6.76 18.21 -22.78
C MET A 81 -5.91 19.46 -23.02
N GLN A 82 -6.27 20.54 -22.35
CA GLN A 82 -5.60 21.83 -22.49
C GLN A 82 -4.94 22.26 -21.18
N ALA A 83 -3.93 23.12 -21.29
CA ALA A 83 -3.37 23.79 -20.12
C ALA A 83 -4.46 24.64 -19.44
N GLY A 84 -4.52 24.58 -18.12
CA GLY A 84 -5.54 25.22 -17.30
C GLY A 84 -6.72 24.33 -16.93
N ASP A 85 -6.91 23.18 -17.61
CA ASP A 85 -7.94 22.21 -17.25
C ASP A 85 -7.67 21.61 -15.86
N LEU A 86 -8.74 21.44 -15.09
CA LEU A 86 -8.72 20.73 -13.82
C LEU A 86 -9.08 19.26 -14.04
N ILE A 87 -8.38 18.37 -13.33
CA ILE A 87 -8.59 16.94 -13.38
C ILE A 87 -9.04 16.50 -12.01
N LEU A 88 -10.29 16.05 -11.91
CA LEU A 88 -10.85 15.49 -10.68
C LEU A 88 -10.84 13.97 -10.78
N THR A 89 -9.97 13.32 -10.02
CA THR A 89 -9.76 11.88 -10.09
C THR A 89 -10.57 11.13 -9.03
N ALA A 90 -11.36 10.15 -9.48
CA ALA A 90 -12.05 9.20 -8.63
C ALA A 90 -11.60 7.76 -8.89
N LEU A 91 -11.45 7.00 -7.81
CA LEU A 91 -10.94 5.64 -7.81
C LEU A 91 -12.08 4.63 -7.64
N GLU A 92 -12.22 3.71 -8.60
CA GLU A 92 -13.30 2.71 -8.68
C GLU A 92 -13.17 1.60 -7.63
N SER A 93 -13.39 1.98 -6.38
CA SER A 93 -13.56 1.09 -5.24
C SER A 93 -15.04 0.99 -4.86
N THR A 94 -15.37 0.38 -3.72
CA THR A 94 -16.76 0.23 -3.28
C THR A 94 -16.88 0.62 -1.79
N PRO A 95 -17.37 1.83 -1.48
CA PRO A 95 -17.76 2.90 -2.42
C PRO A 95 -16.58 3.49 -3.19
N ALA A 96 -16.83 4.16 -4.32
CA ALA A 96 -15.79 4.91 -5.03
C ALA A 96 -15.41 6.16 -4.24
N LEU A 97 -14.12 6.53 -4.28
CA LEU A 97 -13.55 7.64 -3.53
C LEU A 97 -12.96 8.68 -4.48
N VAL A 98 -13.16 9.96 -4.17
CA VAL A 98 -12.40 11.07 -4.80
C VAL A 98 -11.01 11.09 -4.19
N ALA A 99 -9.97 11.10 -5.03
CA ALA A 99 -8.59 10.91 -4.60
C ALA A 99 -7.68 12.12 -4.83
N SER A 100 -7.83 12.82 -5.95
CA SER A 100 -7.02 14.01 -6.26
C SER A 100 -7.78 15.06 -7.04
N LEU A 101 -7.30 16.30 -6.92
CA LEU A 101 -7.54 17.39 -7.84
C LEU A 101 -6.19 17.87 -8.37
N GLU A 102 -6.04 17.88 -9.69
CA GLU A 102 -4.82 18.27 -10.39
C GLU A 102 -5.13 19.36 -11.42
N ILE A 103 -4.12 20.16 -11.78
CA ILE A 103 -4.20 21.12 -12.89
C ILE A 103 -3.23 20.73 -14.00
N ALA A 104 -3.73 20.71 -15.22
CA ALA A 104 -2.91 20.56 -16.42
C ALA A 104 -2.15 21.87 -16.68
N SER A 105 -0.85 21.80 -16.84
CA SER A 105 0.04 22.91 -17.19
C SER A 105 0.81 22.55 -18.45
N SER A 106 1.31 23.56 -19.17
CA SER A 106 2.15 23.35 -20.35
C SER A 106 3.35 24.27 -20.24
N GLU A 107 4.53 23.69 -20.11
CA GLU A 107 5.79 24.42 -20.19
C GLU A 107 6.29 24.52 -21.65
N GLU A 108 5.89 23.54 -22.49
CA GLU A 108 6.26 23.44 -23.90
C GLU A 108 5.02 23.12 -24.75
N PRO A 109 4.88 23.68 -25.97
CA PRO A 109 3.76 23.39 -26.85
C PRO A 109 3.58 21.88 -27.09
N GLY A 110 2.40 21.36 -26.79
CA GLY A 110 2.05 19.95 -26.99
C GLY A 110 2.50 19.00 -25.89
N LYS A 111 3.17 19.48 -24.84
CA LYS A 111 3.53 18.68 -23.66
C LYS A 111 2.83 19.21 -22.42
N LEU A 112 1.95 18.38 -21.85
CA LEU A 112 1.27 18.67 -20.60
C LEU A 112 2.03 18.06 -19.43
N THR A 113 2.13 18.86 -18.36
CA THR A 113 2.52 18.43 -17.02
C THR A 113 1.32 18.55 -16.09
N PHE A 114 1.27 17.74 -15.04
CA PHE A 114 0.15 17.72 -14.11
C PHE A 114 0.66 18.07 -12.72
N THR A 115 0.07 19.10 -12.12
CA THR A 115 0.41 19.54 -10.77
C THR A 115 -0.74 19.19 -9.84
N ALA A 116 -0.47 18.40 -8.81
CA ALA A 116 -1.44 18.11 -7.76
C ALA A 116 -1.75 19.38 -6.97
N LEU A 117 -3.00 19.84 -7.07
CA LEU A 117 -3.55 20.89 -6.21
C LEU A 117 -3.95 20.32 -4.85
N ALA A 118 -4.52 19.10 -4.86
CA ALA A 118 -4.89 18.39 -3.66
C ALA A 118 -4.83 16.87 -3.86
N THR A 119 -4.41 16.17 -2.81
CA THR A 119 -4.64 14.73 -2.62
C THR A 119 -5.51 14.56 -1.38
N PHE A 120 -6.66 13.92 -1.53
CA PHE A 120 -7.62 13.77 -0.44
C PHE A 120 -7.30 12.54 0.40
N THR A 121 -6.62 12.76 1.52
CA THR A 121 -6.26 11.71 2.50
C THR A 121 -7.45 11.34 3.40
N ASP A 122 -8.33 12.30 3.65
CA ASP A 122 -9.65 12.04 4.23
C ASP A 122 -10.59 11.52 3.14
N PRO A 123 -11.14 10.29 3.27
CA PRO A 123 -11.93 9.70 2.21
C PRO A 123 -13.21 10.50 1.91
N ILE A 124 -13.39 10.88 0.65
CA ILE A 124 -14.61 11.52 0.15
C ILE A 124 -15.33 10.54 -0.77
N SER A 125 -16.54 10.12 -0.41
CA SER A 125 -17.32 9.22 -1.26
C SER A 125 -17.93 9.96 -2.45
N VAL A 126 -17.80 9.36 -3.64
CA VAL A 126 -18.55 9.79 -4.83
C VAL A 126 -20.05 9.75 -4.56
N ALA A 127 -20.53 8.78 -3.77
CA ALA A 127 -21.95 8.65 -3.44
C ALA A 127 -22.45 9.80 -2.54
N ASP A 128 -21.60 10.32 -1.65
CA ASP A 128 -21.96 11.48 -0.82
C ASP A 128 -22.08 12.75 -1.66
N ILE A 129 -21.17 12.95 -2.61
CA ILE A 129 -21.25 14.06 -3.58
C ILE A 129 -22.54 13.96 -4.39
N GLU A 130 -22.83 12.80 -4.99
CA GLU A 130 -24.07 12.57 -5.75
C GLU A 130 -25.33 12.87 -4.92
N SER A 131 -25.33 12.45 -3.65
CA SER A 131 -26.43 12.70 -2.71
C SER A 131 -26.61 14.20 -2.44
N MET A 132 -25.50 14.94 -2.27
CA MET A 132 -25.52 16.37 -1.98
C MET A 132 -25.97 17.21 -3.18
N ILE A 133 -25.49 16.89 -4.38
CA ILE A 133 -25.82 17.65 -5.59
C ILE A 133 -27.18 17.24 -6.19
N GLY A 134 -27.76 16.12 -5.72
CA GLY A 134 -29.03 15.58 -6.21
C GLY A 134 -28.96 14.99 -7.61
N GLU A 135 -27.77 14.61 -8.08
CA GLU A 135 -27.49 14.19 -9.44
C GLU A 135 -26.46 13.05 -9.47
N LYS A 136 -26.52 12.19 -10.49
CA LYS A 136 -25.59 11.08 -10.68
C LYS A 136 -24.38 11.50 -11.50
N LEU A 137 -23.19 11.13 -11.03
CA LEU A 137 -21.96 11.45 -11.73
C LEU A 137 -21.74 10.53 -12.93
N PRO A 138 -21.05 11.01 -13.98
CA PRO A 138 -20.79 10.20 -15.16
C PRO A 138 -20.07 8.90 -14.82
N ARG A 139 -20.53 7.79 -15.39
CA ARG A 139 -19.89 6.47 -15.23
C ARG A 139 -18.61 6.29 -16.06
N ARG A 140 -18.26 7.26 -16.90
CA ARG A 140 -17.04 7.24 -17.72
C ARG A 140 -16.30 8.54 -17.52
N SER A 141 -15.00 8.51 -17.72
CA SER A 141 -14.21 9.73 -17.72
C SER A 141 -14.65 10.65 -18.85
N ARG A 142 -14.86 11.93 -18.54
CA ARG A 142 -15.31 12.95 -19.50
C ARG A 142 -15.18 14.34 -18.92
N TYR A 143 -15.21 15.34 -19.80
CA TYR A 143 -15.49 16.70 -19.40
C TYR A 143 -16.91 16.82 -18.84
N LEU A 144 -17.00 17.59 -17.75
CA LEU A 144 -18.23 18.00 -17.12
C LEU A 144 -18.68 19.33 -17.71
N ASP A 145 -19.99 19.55 -17.76
CA ASP A 145 -20.54 20.88 -17.99
C ASP A 145 -20.34 21.77 -16.77
N ASP A 146 -20.27 23.08 -17.00
CA ASP A 146 -19.90 24.03 -15.96
C ASP A 146 -20.77 23.96 -14.70
N PRO A 147 -22.12 23.89 -14.79
CA PRO A 147 -22.96 23.82 -13.60
C PRO A 147 -22.72 22.57 -12.75
N LEU A 148 -22.43 21.43 -13.38
CA LEU A 148 -22.16 20.18 -12.66
C LEU A 148 -20.77 20.20 -12.02
N ALA A 149 -19.77 20.69 -12.75
CA ALA A 149 -18.42 20.86 -12.24
C ALA A 149 -18.39 21.73 -10.97
N ASP A 150 -19.08 22.87 -11.00
CA ASP A 150 -19.13 23.80 -9.85
C ASP A 150 -19.83 23.16 -8.65
N LYS A 151 -20.96 22.49 -8.86
CA LYS A 151 -21.67 21.76 -7.79
C LYS A 151 -20.80 20.68 -7.15
N ILE A 152 -20.00 19.95 -7.92
CA ILE A 152 -19.13 18.89 -7.40
C ILE A 152 -18.02 19.48 -6.54
N LEU A 153 -17.34 20.52 -7.02
CA LEU A 153 -16.27 21.18 -6.28
C LEU A 153 -16.80 21.80 -4.98
N ASP A 154 -18.00 22.37 -5.02
CA ASP A 154 -18.73 22.86 -3.85
C ASP A 154 -19.07 21.73 -2.87
N GLY A 155 -19.55 20.60 -3.36
CA GLY A 155 -19.84 19.42 -2.54
C GLY A 155 -18.59 18.84 -1.88
N ILE A 156 -17.47 18.77 -2.60
CA ILE A 156 -16.15 18.37 -2.06
C ILE A 156 -15.73 19.33 -0.95
N ARG A 157 -15.84 20.64 -1.20
CA ARG A 157 -15.49 21.69 -0.23
C ARG A 157 -16.32 21.57 1.06
N GLU A 158 -17.61 21.32 0.95
CA GLU A 158 -18.47 21.09 2.11
C GLU A 158 -18.09 19.79 2.85
N LEU A 159 -17.81 18.69 2.14
CA LEU A 159 -17.39 17.42 2.76
C LEU A 159 -16.01 17.51 3.43
N LEU A 160 -15.14 18.40 2.98
CA LEU A 160 -13.89 18.68 3.68
C LEU A 160 -14.11 19.44 4.99
N GLN A 161 -15.09 20.35 5.03
CA GLN A 161 -15.43 21.13 6.23
C GLN A 161 -16.29 20.32 7.22
N ARG A 162 -17.16 19.47 6.71
CA ARG A 162 -18.09 18.62 7.45
C ARG A 162 -18.04 17.20 6.87
N PRO A 163 -16.99 16.43 7.18
CA PRO A 163 -16.87 15.06 6.70
C PRO A 163 -18.07 14.22 7.14
N ARG A 164 -18.47 13.29 6.28
CA ARG A 164 -19.51 12.30 6.60
C ARG A 164 -18.85 10.95 6.94
N PRO A 165 -19.44 10.15 7.85
CA PRO A 165 -18.96 8.80 8.11
C PRO A 165 -19.19 7.91 6.90
N ILE A 166 -18.16 7.18 6.49
CA ILE A 166 -18.26 6.18 5.41
C ILE A 166 -18.18 4.81 6.05
N PHE A 167 -19.31 4.10 6.08
CA PHE A 167 -19.35 2.75 6.66
C PHE A 167 -19.06 1.67 5.63
N VAL A 168 -18.03 0.87 5.87
CA VAL A 168 -17.57 -0.22 4.99
C VAL A 168 -17.67 -1.55 5.73
N THR A 169 -18.13 -2.58 5.02
CA THR A 169 -18.05 -3.97 5.50
C THR A 169 -16.79 -4.60 4.95
N ALA A 170 -15.81 -4.89 5.82
CA ALA A 170 -14.63 -5.63 5.41
C ALA A 170 -15.02 -7.07 5.03
N GLY A 171 -14.41 -7.58 3.97
CA GLY A 171 -14.53 -8.98 3.57
C GLY A 171 -13.29 -9.78 3.96
N ALA A 172 -13.42 -11.11 3.85
CA ALA A 172 -12.34 -12.04 4.12
C ALA A 172 -11.00 -11.63 3.47
N CYS A 173 -9.97 -11.54 4.30
CA CYS A 173 -8.60 -11.38 3.86
C CYS A 173 -8.05 -12.78 3.54
N SER A 174 -7.60 -13.00 2.30
CA SER A 174 -7.07 -14.27 1.83
C SER A 174 -5.99 -14.02 0.78
N PRO A 175 -4.90 -14.81 0.75
CA PRO A 175 -3.81 -14.58 -0.17
C PRO A 175 -4.18 -14.86 -1.64
N SER A 176 -5.10 -15.79 -1.89
CA SER A 176 -5.46 -16.21 -3.25
C SER A 176 -6.61 -15.42 -3.87
N LYS A 177 -7.48 -14.84 -3.03
CA LYS A 177 -8.67 -14.12 -3.50
C LYS A 177 -9.08 -13.03 -2.50
N PRO A 178 -8.40 -11.88 -2.49
CA PRO A 178 -8.80 -10.78 -1.62
C PRO A 178 -10.21 -10.30 -1.97
N ALA A 179 -11.04 -10.08 -0.95
CA ALA A 179 -12.39 -9.56 -1.14
C ALA A 179 -12.35 -8.19 -1.82
N LYS A 180 -13.19 -7.99 -2.85
CA LYS A 180 -13.30 -6.70 -3.56
C LYS A 180 -13.67 -5.55 -2.62
N ALA A 181 -14.45 -5.85 -1.56
CA ALA A 181 -14.84 -4.89 -0.54
C ALA A 181 -13.65 -4.26 0.18
N ASN A 182 -12.50 -4.94 0.28
CA ASN A 182 -11.33 -4.42 0.97
C ASN A 182 -10.59 -3.36 0.15
N ARG A 183 -10.86 -3.24 -1.16
CA ARG A 183 -10.16 -2.29 -2.04
C ARG A 183 -10.30 -0.85 -1.57
N VAL A 184 -11.46 -0.46 -1.07
CA VAL A 184 -11.69 0.92 -0.58
C VAL A 184 -10.82 1.22 0.65
N LEU A 185 -10.61 0.22 1.52
CA LEU A 185 -9.73 0.32 2.69
C LEU A 185 -8.28 0.52 2.24
N GLY A 186 -7.83 -0.28 1.27
CA GLY A 186 -6.47 -0.13 0.71
C GLY A 186 -6.26 1.20 0.01
N VAL A 187 -7.25 1.71 -0.74
CA VAL A 187 -7.17 3.05 -1.35
C VAL A 187 -6.96 4.11 -0.30
N ALA A 188 -7.84 4.16 0.71
CA ALA A 188 -7.75 5.14 1.78
C ALA A 188 -6.39 5.06 2.50
N ALA A 189 -5.96 3.85 2.85
CA ALA A 189 -4.67 3.62 3.48
C ALA A 189 -3.48 4.08 2.63
N ILE A 190 -3.46 3.73 1.34
CA ILE A 190 -2.38 4.13 0.44
C ILE A 190 -2.33 5.65 0.34
N LEU A 191 -3.47 6.32 0.15
CA LEU A 191 -3.50 7.79 0.08
C LEU A 191 -3.01 8.44 1.39
N GLN A 192 -3.34 7.86 2.55
CA GLN A 192 -2.94 8.36 3.86
C GLN A 192 -1.46 8.10 4.22
N ARG A 193 -0.91 6.98 3.77
CA ARG A 193 0.45 6.52 4.12
C ARG A 193 1.50 6.87 3.07
N SER A 194 1.10 7.22 1.85
CA SER A 194 2.06 7.59 0.81
C SER A 194 2.64 8.98 1.05
N ALA A 195 3.93 9.13 0.79
CA ALA A 195 4.61 10.42 0.80
C ALA A 195 5.17 10.73 -0.60
N PRO A 196 5.11 11.99 -1.07
CA PRO A 196 5.66 12.38 -2.36
C PRO A 196 7.14 12.00 -2.48
N GLY A 197 7.50 11.33 -3.59
CA GLY A 197 8.87 10.92 -3.86
C GLY A 197 9.39 9.73 -3.04
N GLN A 198 8.56 9.12 -2.17
CA GLN A 198 8.93 7.91 -1.43
C GLN A 198 8.15 6.70 -1.95
N PRO A 199 8.81 5.58 -2.27
CA PRO A 199 8.11 4.37 -2.66
C PRO A 199 7.26 3.87 -1.51
N LEU A 200 6.10 3.29 -1.83
CA LEU A 200 5.27 2.63 -0.84
C LEU A 200 5.99 1.37 -0.38
N ALA A 201 6.32 1.27 0.90
CA ALA A 201 7.08 0.15 1.45
C ALA A 201 6.18 -0.89 2.12
N CYS A 202 6.56 -2.17 2.02
CA CYS A 202 5.99 -3.26 2.79
C CYS A 202 6.28 -3.05 4.28
N GLU A 203 5.25 -3.08 5.13
CA GLU A 203 5.40 -2.84 6.58
C GLU A 203 6.13 -3.97 7.34
N ILE A 204 6.46 -5.09 6.68
CA ILE A 204 7.25 -6.19 7.26
C ILE A 204 8.68 -6.24 6.75
N CYS A 205 8.88 -6.08 5.44
CA CYS A 205 10.17 -6.33 4.81
C CYS A 205 10.74 -5.11 4.06
N GLU A 206 10.07 -3.97 4.13
CA GLU A 206 10.47 -2.67 3.58
C GLU A 206 10.66 -2.62 2.05
N ARG A 207 10.41 -3.73 1.33
CA ARG A 207 10.43 -3.76 -0.13
C ARG A 207 9.40 -2.79 -0.71
N ASP A 208 9.75 -2.18 -1.84
CA ASP A 208 8.83 -1.38 -2.65
C ASP A 208 7.64 -2.24 -3.13
N ILE A 209 6.42 -1.82 -2.77
CA ILE A 209 5.15 -2.44 -3.13
C ILE A 209 4.27 -1.54 -3.99
N SER A 210 4.79 -0.42 -4.48
CA SER A 210 4.06 0.61 -5.25
C SER A 210 3.27 0.03 -6.42
N ALA A 211 3.85 -0.94 -7.13
CA ALA A 211 3.22 -1.57 -8.28
C ALA A 211 2.08 -2.54 -7.90
N ARG A 212 2.17 -3.19 -6.73
CA ARG A 212 1.27 -4.30 -6.34
C ARG A 212 1.07 -4.37 -4.82
N PRO A 213 0.52 -3.33 -4.17
CA PRO A 213 0.29 -3.36 -2.74
C PRO A 213 -0.77 -4.40 -2.39
N GLN A 214 -0.52 -5.20 -1.34
CA GLN A 214 -1.50 -6.14 -0.78
C GLN A 214 -2.04 -5.60 0.53
N ILE A 215 -3.34 -5.77 0.73
CA ILE A 215 -4.08 -5.35 1.92
C ILE A 215 -4.19 -6.55 2.85
N HIS A 216 -3.60 -6.43 4.03
CA HIS A 216 -3.77 -7.41 5.09
C HIS A 216 -4.64 -6.84 6.20
N LEU A 217 -5.66 -7.61 6.62
CA LEU A 217 -6.47 -7.33 7.79
C LEU A 217 -6.02 -8.31 8.89
N PRO A 218 -5.23 -7.87 9.87
CA PRO A 218 -4.61 -8.76 10.86
C PRO A 218 -5.63 -9.44 11.77
N GLN A 219 -6.80 -8.83 11.94
CA GLN A 219 -7.85 -9.35 12.80
C GLN A 219 -8.86 -10.17 11.97
N ALA A 220 -8.79 -11.50 12.09
CA ALA A 220 -9.72 -12.43 11.42
C ALA A 220 -11.21 -12.18 11.77
N HIS A 221 -11.49 -11.50 12.89
CA HIS A 221 -12.85 -11.15 13.29
C HIS A 221 -13.42 -9.91 12.58
N GLN A 222 -12.63 -9.18 11.78
CA GLN A 222 -13.12 -8.03 11.00
C GLN A 222 -13.96 -8.46 9.79
N ASP A 223 -13.91 -9.74 9.39
CA ASP A 223 -14.73 -10.25 8.30
C ASP A 223 -16.23 -10.08 8.61
N GLY A 224 -16.94 -9.40 7.73
CA GLY A 224 -18.36 -9.09 7.87
C GLY A 224 -18.67 -7.97 8.87
N LEU A 225 -17.67 -7.34 9.48
CA LEU A 225 -17.89 -6.18 10.35
C LEU A 225 -18.05 -4.91 9.53
N ARG A 226 -19.16 -4.21 9.78
CA ARG A 226 -19.45 -2.90 9.23
C ARG A 226 -19.01 -1.82 10.22
N TRP A 227 -17.92 -1.13 9.90
CA TRP A 227 -17.36 -0.04 10.69
C TRP A 227 -17.15 1.21 9.84
N GLU A 228 -16.84 2.32 10.49
CA GLU A 228 -16.37 3.51 9.79
C GLU A 228 -15.04 3.19 9.08
N ILE A 229 -14.81 3.77 7.91
CA ILE A 229 -13.68 3.43 7.04
C ILE A 229 -12.33 3.62 7.75
N GLN A 230 -12.20 4.64 8.60
CA GLN A 230 -10.95 4.93 9.31
C GLN A 230 -10.64 3.86 10.35
N ASP A 231 -11.63 3.33 11.06
CA ASP A 231 -11.41 2.24 12.04
C ASP A 231 -10.78 1.01 11.36
N HIS A 232 -11.17 0.72 10.12
CA HIS A 232 -10.56 -0.34 9.32
C HIS A 232 -9.16 0.04 8.81
N VAL A 233 -8.98 1.30 8.40
CA VAL A 233 -7.71 1.80 7.84
C VAL A 233 -6.63 1.92 8.91
N ASP A 234 -6.98 2.19 10.16
CA ASP A 234 -6.00 2.27 11.26
C ASP A 234 -5.42 0.89 11.58
N GLU A 235 -6.19 -0.18 11.37
CA GLU A 235 -5.80 -1.56 11.69
C GLU A 235 -5.21 -2.34 10.51
N LEU A 236 -5.39 -1.90 9.25
CA LEU A 236 -4.83 -2.63 8.12
C LEU A 236 -3.31 -2.49 8.04
N VAL A 237 -2.70 -3.48 7.41
CA VAL A 237 -1.27 -3.49 7.06
C VAL A 237 -1.10 -3.60 5.55
N LEU A 238 -0.22 -2.78 4.97
CA LEU A 238 0.17 -2.84 3.56
C LEU A 238 1.42 -3.72 3.41
N LEU A 239 1.29 -4.80 2.65
CA LEU A 239 2.32 -5.83 2.53
C LEU A 239 2.68 -6.11 1.07
N CYS A 240 3.86 -6.69 0.85
CA CYS A 240 4.18 -7.37 -0.40
C CYS A 240 3.47 -8.73 -0.49
N GLY A 241 3.40 -9.32 -1.68
CA GLY A 241 2.75 -10.63 -1.90
C GLY A 241 3.27 -11.72 -0.97
N ASP A 242 4.59 -11.82 -0.81
CA ASP A 242 5.22 -12.84 0.05
C ASP A 242 4.84 -12.64 1.51
N CYS A 243 4.96 -11.40 2.02
CA CYS A 243 4.66 -11.09 3.42
C CYS A 243 3.16 -11.26 3.72
N HIS A 244 2.30 -10.91 2.77
CA HIS A 244 0.87 -11.15 2.89
C HIS A 244 0.55 -12.64 2.97
N GLN A 245 1.19 -13.46 2.14
CA GLN A 245 0.99 -14.92 2.17
C GLN A 245 1.49 -15.54 3.48
N MET A 246 2.65 -15.10 3.97
CA MET A 246 3.19 -15.54 5.27
C MET A 246 2.26 -15.22 6.44
N ALA A 247 1.53 -14.09 6.38
CA ALA A 247 0.63 -13.66 7.45
C ALA A 247 -0.61 -14.58 7.62
N HIS A 248 -1.02 -15.31 6.57
CA HIS A 248 -2.21 -16.17 6.64
C HIS A 248 -1.89 -17.59 7.12
N GLN A 249 -0.98 -18.30 6.45
CA GLN A 249 -0.46 -19.61 6.88
C GLN A 249 0.88 -19.85 6.18
N PRO A 250 2.03 -19.65 6.86
CA PRO A 250 3.31 -19.86 6.23
C PRO A 250 3.58 -21.37 6.08
N THR A 251 4.00 -21.78 4.89
CA THR A 251 4.57 -23.12 4.67
C THR A 251 5.96 -23.19 5.31
N LEU A 252 6.43 -24.40 5.66
CA LEU A 252 7.81 -24.58 6.13
C LEU A 252 8.85 -24.06 5.14
N GLN A 253 8.59 -24.21 3.83
CA GLN A 253 9.46 -23.68 2.78
C GLN A 253 9.52 -22.15 2.79
N GLN A 254 8.38 -21.48 3.01
CA GLN A 254 8.34 -20.02 3.15
C GLN A 254 9.09 -19.54 4.39
N LEU A 255 8.94 -20.22 5.54
CA LEU A 255 9.71 -19.90 6.74
C LEU A 255 11.20 -20.06 6.52
N ARG A 256 11.62 -21.15 5.86
CA ARG A 256 13.02 -21.38 5.48
C ARG A 256 13.55 -20.27 4.57
N ASN A 257 12.80 -19.87 3.56
CA ASN A 257 13.20 -18.78 2.66
C ASN A 257 13.25 -17.43 3.38
N TYR A 258 12.33 -17.14 4.31
CA TYR A 258 12.36 -15.89 5.08
C TYR A 258 13.56 -15.82 6.04
N ALA A 259 13.97 -16.96 6.61
CA ALA A 259 15.16 -17.07 7.44
C ALA A 259 16.47 -16.86 6.64
N LYS A 260 16.43 -16.92 5.31
CA LYS A 260 17.58 -16.58 4.47
C LYS A 260 17.79 -15.07 4.41
N PRO A 261 19.04 -14.60 4.31
CA PRO A 261 19.32 -13.18 4.25
C PRO A 261 18.86 -12.55 2.92
N ALA A 262 18.37 -11.31 2.98
CA ALA A 262 18.08 -10.53 1.78
C ALA A 262 19.36 -10.22 1.00
N CYS A 263 19.27 -10.16 -0.32
CA CYS A 263 20.38 -9.71 -1.15
C CYS A 263 20.65 -8.21 -0.89
N PRO A 264 21.89 -7.80 -0.60
CA PRO A 264 22.21 -6.40 -0.35
C PRO A 264 22.15 -5.53 -1.62
N ALA A 265 22.22 -6.13 -2.81
CA ALA A 265 22.19 -5.40 -4.07
C ALA A 265 20.77 -5.12 -4.60
N CYS A 266 19.85 -6.09 -4.48
CA CYS A 266 18.50 -5.99 -5.05
C CYS A 266 17.36 -6.19 -4.04
N GLY A 267 17.65 -6.53 -2.79
CA GLY A 267 16.65 -6.74 -1.72
C GLY A 267 15.90 -8.07 -1.78
N GLU A 268 16.12 -8.91 -2.80
CA GLU A 268 15.41 -10.18 -2.96
C GLU A 268 15.78 -11.20 -1.87
N ARG A 269 14.78 -11.94 -1.34
CA ARG A 269 14.96 -12.94 -0.25
C ARG A 269 14.90 -14.37 -0.78
N ASN A 270 15.69 -14.64 -1.82
CA ASN A 270 15.79 -15.96 -2.43
C ASN A 270 17.25 -16.32 -2.79
N PRO A 271 18.19 -16.32 -1.83
CA PRO A 271 19.55 -16.71 -2.14
C PRO A 271 19.74 -18.23 -2.20
N ARG A 272 20.71 -18.64 -3.00
CA ARG A 272 21.33 -19.97 -2.96
C ARG A 272 22.52 -19.93 -2.02
N LYS A 273 22.76 -21.02 -1.29
CA LYS A 273 23.92 -21.14 -0.42
C LYS A 273 25.14 -21.52 -1.26
N VAL A 274 26.21 -20.76 -1.14
CA VAL A 274 27.46 -21.06 -1.84
C VAL A 274 28.19 -22.17 -1.08
N ILE A 275 28.49 -23.27 -1.77
CA ILE A 275 29.34 -24.34 -1.28
C ILE A 275 30.70 -24.17 -1.93
N TRP A 276 31.73 -23.98 -1.12
CA TRP A 276 33.12 -23.95 -1.57
C TRP A 276 33.73 -25.35 -1.49
N GLY A 277 34.60 -25.67 -2.46
CA GLY A 277 35.24 -26.98 -2.53
C GLY A 277 34.44 -28.00 -3.33
N MET A 278 34.75 -29.27 -3.12
CA MET A 278 34.12 -30.39 -3.83
C MET A 278 33.12 -31.07 -2.88
N PRO A 279 31.80 -30.82 -3.02
CA PRO A 279 30.81 -31.48 -2.19
C PRO A 279 30.84 -33.00 -2.43
N SER A 280 30.65 -33.78 -1.36
CA SER A 280 30.64 -35.25 -1.41
C SER A 280 29.38 -35.84 -2.07
N PHE A 281 28.41 -34.99 -2.39
CA PHE A 281 27.17 -35.32 -3.07
C PHE A 281 26.87 -34.24 -4.12
N GLY A 282 26.10 -34.59 -5.17
CA GLY A 282 25.60 -33.60 -6.12
C GLY A 282 24.66 -32.64 -5.39
N PRO A 283 25.03 -31.37 -5.19
CA PRO A 283 24.18 -30.44 -4.46
C PRO A 283 22.92 -30.15 -5.28
N ASP A 284 21.83 -29.84 -4.58
CA ASP A 284 20.61 -29.38 -5.23
C ASP A 284 20.88 -28.00 -5.84
N ASP A 285 20.93 -27.90 -7.16
CA ASP A 285 21.21 -26.67 -7.91
C ASP A 285 20.18 -25.57 -7.66
N ASP A 286 19.01 -25.93 -7.13
CA ASP A 286 18.06 -24.96 -6.62
C ASP A 286 18.54 -24.37 -5.28
N GLU A 287 18.99 -25.15 -4.32
CA GLU A 287 19.34 -24.61 -3.00
C GLU A 287 20.78 -24.09 -2.92
N PHE A 288 21.66 -24.56 -3.80
CA PHE A 288 23.10 -24.38 -3.68
C PHE A 288 23.74 -23.90 -4.98
N VAL A 289 24.91 -23.26 -4.83
CA VAL A 289 25.82 -22.95 -5.94
C VAL A 289 27.19 -23.49 -5.56
N THR A 290 27.76 -24.32 -6.43
CA THR A 290 29.11 -24.84 -6.21
C THR A 290 30.12 -23.81 -6.71
N ALA A 291 30.88 -23.23 -5.77
CA ALA A 291 32.03 -22.39 -6.08
C ALA A 291 33.28 -23.26 -6.28
N GLY A 292 34.32 -22.67 -6.87
CA GLY A 292 35.57 -23.37 -7.19
C GLY A 292 36.28 -23.99 -5.97
N CYS A 293 37.24 -24.87 -6.25
CA CYS A 293 38.01 -25.57 -5.20
C CYS A 293 39.02 -24.67 -4.46
N MET A 294 39.31 -23.48 -4.98
CA MET A 294 40.23 -22.53 -4.35
C MET A 294 39.44 -21.51 -3.54
N MET A 295 39.72 -21.45 -2.24
CA MET A 295 39.16 -20.43 -1.35
C MET A 295 39.70 -19.05 -1.75
N PRO A 296 38.84 -18.01 -1.83
CA PRO A 296 39.27 -16.67 -2.16
C PRO A 296 40.13 -16.09 -1.02
N PHE A 297 41.02 -15.15 -1.37
CA PHE A 297 41.69 -14.34 -0.36
C PHE A 297 40.70 -13.38 0.29
N GLY A 298 40.22 -13.73 1.49
CA GLY A 298 39.22 -12.97 2.24
C GLY A 298 38.06 -13.86 2.72
N PRO A 299 37.05 -13.29 3.39
CA PRO A 299 35.89 -14.05 3.82
C PRO A 299 35.10 -14.52 2.59
N PRO A 300 34.87 -15.84 2.44
CA PRO A 300 34.15 -16.38 1.28
C PRO A 300 32.71 -15.91 1.27
N SER A 301 32.15 -15.69 0.07
CA SER A 301 30.71 -15.50 -0.09
C SER A 301 29.98 -16.74 0.43
N GLN A 302 28.88 -16.52 1.15
CA GLN A 302 28.05 -17.60 1.69
C GLN A 302 26.75 -17.76 0.89
N TRP A 303 26.37 -16.71 0.17
CA TRP A 303 25.09 -16.60 -0.51
C TRP A 303 25.29 -16.03 -1.91
N GLU A 304 24.46 -16.49 -2.84
CA GLU A 304 24.33 -15.90 -4.18
C GLU A 304 22.85 -15.60 -4.43
N CYS A 305 22.56 -14.36 -4.85
CA CYS A 305 21.21 -13.97 -5.19
C CYS A 305 20.77 -14.62 -6.52
N ARG A 306 19.63 -15.33 -6.53
CA ARG A 306 19.08 -15.87 -7.79
C ARG A 306 18.64 -14.80 -8.80
N ALA A 307 18.27 -13.61 -8.33
CA ALA A 307 17.68 -12.58 -9.19
C ALA A 307 18.73 -11.70 -9.90
N CYS A 308 19.85 -11.41 -9.25
CA CYS A 308 20.89 -10.53 -9.78
C CYS A 308 22.30 -11.14 -9.73
N GLU A 309 22.41 -12.43 -9.38
CA GLU A 309 23.66 -13.21 -9.31
C GLU A 309 24.74 -12.64 -8.38
N THR A 310 24.37 -11.62 -7.58
CA THR A 310 25.29 -11.00 -6.63
C THR A 310 25.64 -12.00 -5.54
N GLN A 311 26.93 -12.25 -5.37
CA GLN A 311 27.48 -13.04 -4.27
C GLN A 311 27.79 -12.17 -3.06
N TYR A 312 27.42 -12.63 -1.87
CA TYR A 312 27.57 -11.87 -0.64
C TYR A 312 27.76 -12.78 0.57
N LEU A 313 28.24 -12.18 1.66
CA LEU A 313 28.30 -12.78 2.97
C LEU A 313 27.46 -11.95 3.93
N VAL A 314 26.92 -12.59 4.96
CA VAL A 314 26.25 -11.89 6.06
C VAL A 314 27.13 -12.04 7.28
N ALA A 315 27.66 -10.92 7.74
CA ALA A 315 28.35 -10.88 9.02
C ALA A 315 27.28 -10.80 10.12
N GLU A 316 27.26 -11.80 11.01
CA GLU A 316 26.55 -11.65 12.27
C GLU A 316 27.28 -10.58 13.09
N PHE A 317 26.59 -9.49 13.40
CA PHE A 317 27.10 -8.51 14.36
C PHE A 317 26.84 -9.07 15.76
N ASP A 318 27.85 -9.71 16.35
CA ASP A 318 27.83 -10.07 17.76
C ASP A 318 28.25 -8.83 18.56
N ASP A 319 27.28 -8.19 19.24
CA ASP A 319 27.49 -7.02 20.11
C ASP A 319 28.40 -7.31 21.32
N ARG A 320 28.95 -8.51 21.46
CA ARG A 320 30.01 -8.81 22.44
C ARG A 320 31.33 -8.26 21.90
N PRO A 321 31.81 -7.10 22.40
CA PRO A 321 33.06 -6.57 21.93
C PRO A 321 34.17 -7.49 22.47
N HIS A 322 35.21 -7.71 21.65
CA HIS A 322 36.54 -8.23 22.03
C HIS A 322 36.93 -9.69 21.76
N GLN A 323 36.12 -10.59 21.17
CA GLN A 323 36.60 -11.97 20.92
C GLN A 323 36.82 -12.37 19.45
N ALA A 324 36.23 -11.69 18.47
CA ALA A 324 36.36 -12.10 17.06
C ALA A 324 37.78 -11.88 16.47
N TRP A 325 38.55 -10.92 16.97
CA TRP A 325 39.91 -10.63 16.48
C TRP A 325 40.98 -11.57 17.04
N ALA A 326 40.68 -12.32 18.11
CA ALA A 326 41.62 -13.29 18.68
C ALA A 326 41.70 -14.59 17.85
N ILE A 327 40.63 -14.94 17.11
CA ILE A 327 40.53 -16.23 16.43
C ILE A 327 41.21 -16.22 15.05
N TYR A 328 41.23 -15.08 14.34
CA TYR A 328 41.88 -14.99 13.03
C TYR A 328 43.35 -14.53 13.08
N GLY A 329 43.77 -13.83 14.14
CA GLY A 329 45.16 -13.35 14.29
C GLY A 329 46.17 -14.40 14.76
N GLN A 330 45.74 -15.52 15.34
CA GLN A 330 46.65 -16.53 15.91
C GLN A 330 47.09 -17.62 14.91
N ASN A 331 46.47 -17.73 13.74
CA ASN A 331 46.83 -18.75 12.73
C ASN A 331 47.69 -18.22 11.57
N LEU A 332 48.20 -16.99 11.66
CA LEU A 332 49.15 -16.41 10.67
C LEU A 332 50.58 -16.33 11.20
N GLN A 333 50.87 -16.94 12.34
CA GLN A 333 52.23 -17.10 12.86
C GLN A 333 52.52 -18.56 13.24
N ARG A 334 52.44 -19.47 12.27
CA ARG A 334 53.26 -20.69 12.23
C ARG A 334 53.58 -21.09 10.80
#